data_AF-A0A5I5YMY6-F1
#
_entry.id   AF-A0A5I5YMY6-F1
#
_cell.length_a   1.000
_cell.length_b   1.000
_cell.length_c   1.000
_cell.angle_alpha   90.00
_cell.angle_beta   90.00
_cell.angle_gamma   90.00
#
_symmetry.space_group_name_H-M   'P 1'
#
loop_
_entity.id
_entity.type
_entity.pdbx_description
1 polymer ?
#
loop_
_entity_poly.entity_id
_entity_poly.type
_entity_poly.pdbx_seq_one_letter_code
_entity_poly.pdbx_strand_id
1 'polypeptide(L)'
;MKIIRFSYPDLLKASKNLSYREQVTKISVVLMTFLKQNNLILIEPFDVDGNLKKDIELYNYDLTDFGNALFKEYYPKWSAYIDRGGDVNNIKILNDGLNILRNR
;
A
#
# COMPACT_ATOMS: atom_id res chain seq x y z
N MET A 1 -12.07 -17.23 -2.63
CA MET A 1 -10.97 -17.43 -1.65
C MET A 1 -10.56 -16.08 -1.09
N LYS A 2 -10.43 -15.95 0.23
CA LYS A 2 -9.99 -14.72 0.91
C LYS A 2 -8.46 -14.64 0.83
N ILE A 3 -7.91 -13.58 0.24
CA ILE A 3 -6.47 -13.40 0.06
C ILE A 3 -6.06 -12.06 0.67
N ILE A 4 -5.15 -12.08 1.63
CA ILE A 4 -4.54 -10.87 2.18
C ILE A 4 -3.57 -10.30 1.14
N ARG A 5 -3.72 -9.02 0.81
CA ARG A 5 -2.80 -8.24 -0.05
C ARG A 5 -1.85 -7.40 0.78
N PHE A 6 -2.30 -6.91 1.93
CA PHE A 6 -1.55 -6.05 2.81
C PHE A 6 -2.11 -6.11 4.23
N SER A 7 -1.26 -6.12 5.26
CA SER A 7 -1.67 -6.01 6.66
C SER A 7 -0.72 -5.06 7.40
N TYR A 8 -1.22 -3.89 7.78
CA TYR A 8 -0.45 -2.94 8.58
C TYR A 8 -0.16 -3.45 10.00
N PRO A 9 -1.13 -4.07 10.71
CA PRO A 9 -0.86 -4.70 12.00
C PRO A 9 0.30 -5.68 11.95
N ASP A 10 0.36 -6.53 10.93
CA ASP A 10 1.40 -7.57 10.84
C ASP A 10 2.77 -6.99 10.51
N LEU A 11 2.84 -5.96 9.66
CA LEU A 11 4.06 -5.21 9.42
C LEU A 11 4.59 -4.52 10.70
N LEU A 12 3.71 -3.98 11.53
CA LEU A 12 4.11 -3.38 12.81
C LEU A 12 4.55 -4.42 13.85
N LYS A 13 3.93 -5.61 13.87
CA LYS A 13 4.33 -6.71 14.78
C LYS A 13 5.70 -7.28 14.44
N ALA A 14 6.10 -7.23 13.16
CA ALA A 14 7.37 -7.75 12.69
C ALA A 14 8.61 -7.05 13.29
N SER A 15 8.46 -5.91 13.96
CA SER A 15 9.58 -5.16 14.53
C SER A 15 9.27 -4.45 15.84
N LYS A 16 10.23 -4.50 16.76
CA LYS A 16 10.18 -3.84 18.08
C LYS A 16 10.83 -2.44 18.08
N ASN A 17 11.48 -2.02 16.98
CA ASN A 17 12.21 -0.75 16.93
C ASN A 17 11.31 0.40 16.45
N LEU A 18 11.38 1.55 17.14
CA LEU A 18 10.64 2.76 16.82
C LEU A 18 10.92 3.26 15.40
N SER A 19 12.20 3.30 14.97
CA SER A 19 12.56 3.82 13.64
C SER A 19 11.97 2.98 12.50
N TYR A 20 11.95 1.66 12.66
CA TYR A 20 11.31 0.77 11.70
C TYR A 20 9.79 0.97 11.67
N ARG A 21 9.14 1.15 12.84
CA ARG A 21 7.70 1.40 12.90
C ARG A 21 7.33 2.72 12.23
N GLU A 22 8.13 3.77 12.40
CA GLU A 22 7.96 5.04 11.68
C GLU A 22 8.11 4.85 10.17
N GLN A 23 9.11 4.09 9.73
CA GLN A 23 9.30 3.78 8.31
C GLN A 23 8.12 2.98 7.73
N VAL A 24 7.66 1.92 8.42
CA VAL A 24 6.49 1.14 8.02
C VAL A 24 5.25 2.03 7.95
N THR A 25 5.05 2.90 8.93
CA THR A 25 3.93 3.84 8.95
C THR A 25 3.99 4.75 7.73
N LYS A 26 5.17 5.34 7.43
CA LYS A 26 5.37 6.21 6.28
C LYS A 26 5.09 5.49 4.94
N ILE A 27 5.60 4.28 4.77
CA ILE A 27 5.35 3.44 3.58
C ILE A 27 3.85 3.15 3.44
N SER A 28 3.21 2.76 4.54
CA SER A 28 1.80 2.40 4.55
C SER A 28 0.91 3.60 4.23
N VAL A 29 1.21 4.78 4.78
CA VAL A 29 0.49 6.02 4.50
C VAL A 29 0.61 6.40 3.02
N VAL A 30 1.81 6.36 2.45
CA VAL A 30 2.01 6.68 1.02
C VAL A 30 1.23 5.70 0.13
N LEU A 31 1.30 4.40 0.43
CA LEU A 31 0.56 3.39 -0.32
C LEU A 31 -0.95 3.59 -0.21
N MET A 32 -1.50 3.75 0.99
CA MET A 32 -2.95 3.93 1.17
C MET A 32 -3.46 5.23 0.55
N THR A 33 -2.67 6.30 0.64
CA THR A 33 -2.98 7.57 -0.02
C THR A 33 -3.07 7.37 -1.53
N PHE A 34 -2.08 6.71 -2.11
CA PHE A 34 -2.05 6.39 -3.53
C PHE A 34 -3.28 5.58 -3.97
N LEU A 35 -3.62 4.51 -3.23
CA LEU A 35 -4.76 3.66 -3.54
C LEU A 35 -6.08 4.42 -3.46
N LYS A 36 -6.27 5.22 -2.40
CA LYS A 36 -7.47 6.04 -2.20
C LYS A 36 -7.62 7.09 -3.31
N GLN A 37 -6.57 7.86 -3.59
CA GLN A 37 -6.60 8.91 -4.62
C GLN A 37 -6.88 8.37 -6.03
N ASN A 38 -6.54 7.11 -6.29
CA ASN A 38 -6.74 6.47 -7.58
C ASN A 38 -7.97 5.55 -7.65
N ASN A 39 -8.84 5.57 -6.65
CA ASN A 39 -10.04 4.71 -6.55
C ASN A 39 -9.71 3.21 -6.70
N LEU A 40 -8.63 2.75 -6.07
CA LEU A 40 -8.16 1.36 -6.13
C LEU A 40 -8.57 0.52 -4.91
N ILE A 41 -9.01 1.19 -3.85
CA ILE A 41 -9.47 0.62 -2.58
C ILE A 41 -10.94 0.97 -2.38
N LEU A 42 -11.70 0.03 -1.82
CA LEU A 42 -13.16 0.13 -1.61
C LEU A 42 -13.53 0.48 -0.16
N ILE A 43 -12.56 0.43 0.75
CA ILE A 43 -12.71 0.80 2.16
C ILE A 43 -11.98 2.12 2.43
N GLU A 44 -12.36 2.79 3.53
CA GLU A 44 -11.68 4.00 3.99
C GLU A 44 -10.46 3.63 4.87
N PRO A 45 -9.22 3.86 4.41
CA PRO A 45 -8.02 3.50 5.17
C PRO A 45 -7.64 4.50 6.27
N PHE A 46 -8.17 5.73 6.25
CA PHE A 46 -7.83 6.77 7.23
C PHE A 46 -8.94 6.98 8.26
N ASP A 47 -8.58 7.35 9.48
CA ASP A 47 -9.54 7.77 10.50
C ASP A 47 -9.98 9.23 10.31
N VAL A 48 -10.83 9.72 11.23
CA VAL A 48 -11.37 11.08 11.19
C VAL A 48 -10.30 12.17 11.33
N ASP A 49 -9.16 11.83 11.92
CA ASP A 49 -8.02 12.73 12.12
C ASP A 49 -7.03 12.66 10.95
N GLY A 50 -7.31 11.83 9.94
CA GLY A 50 -6.45 11.63 8.77
C GLY A 50 -5.28 10.68 9.01
N ASN A 51 -5.23 9.99 10.15
CA ASN A 51 -4.20 8.99 10.43
C ASN A 51 -4.56 7.66 9.79
N LEU A 52 -3.54 6.86 9.49
CA LEU A 52 -3.76 5.50 9.01
C LEU A 52 -4.41 4.65 10.11
N LYS A 53 -5.54 4.02 9.80
CA LYS A 53 -6.21 3.09 10.73
C LYS A 53 -5.26 1.97 11.15
N LYS A 54 -5.12 1.76 12.45
CA LYS A 54 -4.16 0.81 13.02
C LYS A 54 -4.47 -0.65 12.70
N ASP A 55 -5.73 -0.93 12.39
CA ASP A 55 -6.28 -2.25 12.05
C ASP A 55 -6.45 -2.46 10.53
N ILE A 56 -5.84 -1.59 9.70
CA ILE A 56 -6.01 -1.70 8.25
C ILE A 56 -5.40 -3.00 7.71
N GLU A 57 -6.27 -3.82 7.13
CA GLU A 57 -5.92 -5.00 6.35
C GLU A 57 -6.65 -4.94 5.02
N LEU A 58 -5.93 -5.15 3.94
CA LEU A 58 -6.50 -5.20 2.60
C LEU A 58 -6.61 -6.64 2.16
N TYR A 59 -7.82 -7.08 1.93
CA TYR A 59 -8.11 -8.31 1.24
C TYR A 59 -8.35 -8.02 -0.24
N ASN A 60 -8.31 -9.07 -1.06
CA ASN A 60 -8.60 -8.95 -2.48
C ASN A 60 -9.99 -8.35 -2.78
N TYR A 61 -10.98 -8.50 -1.90
CA TYR A 61 -12.31 -7.92 -2.07
C TYR A 61 -12.41 -6.46 -1.59
N ASP A 62 -11.41 -5.94 -0.88
CA ASP A 62 -11.35 -4.51 -0.49
C ASP A 62 -10.70 -3.65 -1.57
N LEU A 63 -10.34 -4.25 -2.71
CA LEU A 63 -9.64 -3.64 -3.82
C LEU A 63 -10.44 -3.80 -5.10
N THR A 64 -10.33 -2.82 -5.99
CA THR A 64 -10.83 -2.96 -7.37
C THR A 64 -10.00 -3.99 -8.15
N ASP A 65 -10.44 -4.35 -9.35
CA ASP A 65 -9.64 -5.21 -10.24
C ASP A 65 -8.27 -4.62 -10.55
N PHE A 66 -8.22 -3.31 -10.82
CA PHE A 66 -6.96 -2.57 -11.00
C PHE A 66 -6.12 -2.54 -9.72
N GLY A 67 -6.74 -2.36 -8.54
CA GLY A 67 -6.04 -2.45 -7.26
C GLY A 67 -5.40 -3.81 -7.05
N ASN A 68 -6.15 -4.88 -7.32
CA ASN A 68 -5.64 -6.25 -7.26
C ASN A 68 -4.50 -6.51 -8.26
N ALA A 69 -4.61 -6.02 -9.49
CA ALA A 69 -3.57 -6.16 -10.50
C ALA A 69 -2.30 -5.39 -10.12
N LEU A 70 -2.44 -4.16 -9.60
CA LEU A 70 -1.33 -3.35 -9.10
C LEU A 70 -0.57 -4.08 -8.00
N PHE A 71 -1.29 -4.68 -7.04
CA PHE A 71 -0.67 -5.45 -5.95
C PHE A 71 0.10 -6.69 -6.43
N LYS A 72 -0.34 -7.30 -7.53
CA LYS A 72 0.35 -8.47 -8.10
C LYS A 72 1.59 -8.08 -8.90
N GLU A 73 1.52 -7.01 -9.68
CA GLU A 73 2.52 -6.73 -10.72
C GLU A 73 3.50 -5.61 -10.39
N TYR A 74 3.08 -4.59 -9.63
CA TYR A 74 3.83 -3.35 -9.46
C TYR A 74 4.14 -3.01 -8.01
N TYR A 75 3.27 -3.36 -7.06
CA TYR A 75 3.57 -3.22 -5.63
C TYR A 75 4.87 -3.93 -5.22
N PRO A 76 5.16 -5.19 -5.63
CA PRO A 76 6.42 -5.85 -5.27
C PRO A 76 7.66 -5.12 -5.80
N LYS A 77 7.54 -4.51 -6.99
CA LYS A 77 8.62 -3.72 -7.61
C LYS A 77 8.89 -2.43 -6.85
N TRP A 78 7.83 -1.74 -6.43
CA TRP A 78 7.93 -0.52 -5.62
C TRP A 78 8.44 -0.82 -4.21
N SER A 79 7.96 -1.90 -3.57
CA SER A 79 8.48 -2.37 -2.27
C SER A 79 9.97 -2.67 -2.36
N ALA A 80 10.41 -3.44 -3.36
CA ALA A 80 11.83 -3.77 -3.56
C ALA A 80 12.71 -2.54 -3.88
N TYR A 81 12.13 -1.46 -4.41
CA TYR A 81 12.83 -0.19 -4.56
C TYR A 81 13.07 0.49 -3.21
N ILE A 82 12.05 0.52 -2.33
CA ILE A 82 12.16 1.07 -0.98
C ILE A 82 13.14 0.25 -0.14
N ASP A 83 13.07 -1.08 -0.21
CA ASP A 83 13.95 -1.99 0.53
C ASP A 83 15.44 -1.78 0.20
N ARG A 84 15.73 -1.26 -1.00
CA ARG A 84 17.09 -0.89 -1.44
C ARG A 84 17.50 0.54 -1.07
N GLY A 85 16.76 1.21 -0.19
CA GLY A 85 17.02 2.58 0.25
C GLY A 85 16.39 3.66 -0.64
N GLY A 86 15.42 3.29 -1.48
CA GLY A 86 14.67 4.24 -2.29
C GLY A 86 13.81 5.20 -1.46
N ASP A 87 13.49 6.37 -2.02
CA ASP A 87 12.56 7.30 -1.38
C ASP A 87 11.13 6.78 -1.48
N VAL A 88 10.51 6.52 -0.34
CA VAL A 88 9.12 6.09 -0.22
C VAL A 88 8.14 7.02 -0.94
N ASN A 89 8.42 8.32 -1.01
CA ASN A 89 7.54 9.27 -1.70
C ASN A 89 7.64 9.16 -3.23
N ASN A 90 8.66 8.47 -3.75
CA ASN A 90 8.77 8.20 -5.18
C ASN A 90 7.81 7.08 -5.60
N ILE A 91 6.59 7.49 -5.94
CA ILE A 91 5.50 6.63 -6.40
C ILE A 91 5.51 6.38 -7.92
N LYS A 92 6.61 6.69 -8.62
CA LYS A 92 6.69 6.56 -10.09
C LYS A 92 6.38 5.14 -10.57
N ILE A 93 6.90 4.13 -9.88
CA ILE A 93 6.65 2.70 -10.22
C ILE A 93 5.16 2.36 -10.13
N LEU A 94 4.45 2.91 -9.13
CA LEU A 94 3.02 2.69 -8.95
C LEU A 94 2.19 3.44 -10.01
N ASN A 95 2.52 4.71 -10.28
CA ASN A 95 1.87 5.51 -11.31
C ASN A 95 2.02 4.90 -12.71
N ASP A 96 3.26 4.61 -13.12
CA ASP A 96 3.55 4.03 -14.43
C ASP A 96 2.87 2.65 -14.56
N GLY A 97 2.89 1.85 -13.50
CA GLY A 97 2.22 0.56 -13.44
C GLY A 97 0.70 0.66 -13.59
N LEU A 98 0.06 1.57 -12.85
CA LEU A 98 -1.37 1.80 -12.95
C LEU A 98 -1.78 2.28 -14.35
N ASN A 99 -0.99 3.16 -14.97
CA ASN A 99 -1.25 3.62 -16.33
C ASN A 99 -1.16 2.48 -17.34
N ILE A 100 -0.18 1.58 -17.21
CA ILE A 100 -0.11 0.37 -18.06
C ILE A 100 -1.35 -0.49 -17.85
N LEU A 101 -1.75 -0.73 -16.60
CA LEU A 101 -2.91 -1.58 -16.29
C LEU A 101 -4.22 -1.02 -16.85
N ARG A 102 -4.44 0.29 -16.81
CA ARG A 102 -5.66 0.95 -17.31
C ARG A 102 -5.75 0.99 -18.84
N ASN A 103 -4.63 0.88 -19.54
CA ASN A 103 -4.55 0.90 -20.99
C ASN A 103 -4.40 -0.50 -21.62
N ARG A 104 -4.51 -1.56 -20.82
CA ARG A 104 -4.63 -2.94 -21.30
C ARG A 104 -6.06 -3.22 -21.72
#